data_AF-A0A1F3QC48-F1
#
_entry.id   AF-A0A1F3QC48-F1
#
_cell.length_a   1.000
_cell.length_b   1.000
_cell.length_c   1.000
_cell.angle_alpha   90.00
_cell.angle_beta   90.00
_cell.angle_gamma   90.00
#
_symmetry.space_group_name_H-M   'P 1'
#
loop_
_entity.id
_entity.type
_entity.pdbx_description
1 polymer ?
#
loop_
_entity_poly.entity_id
_entity_poly.type
_entity_poly.pdbx_seq_one_letter_code
_entity_poly.pdbx_strand_id
1 'polypeptide(L)'
;MRVAYSFILISFLLVSCEEEIGKLDLTQKKSGEISFDLEKHREVKIWTNIDVEYKEKPLFVFDFEFYKGKEFLLKGGTDPLVTTNNKDESVTTKDGITHWKFYGKLDGNFIPKTDGNYTFKVAFIKNNLPDLKINKAEVVFVK
;
A
#
# COMPACT_ATOMS: atom_id res chain seq x y z
N MET A 1 -26.55 2.59 56.28
CA MET A 1 -25.41 3.28 55.63
C MET A 1 -25.25 2.69 54.24
N ARG A 2 -25.50 3.47 53.18
CA ARG A 2 -25.54 2.99 51.79
C ARG A 2 -24.11 2.92 51.22
N VAL A 3 -23.70 1.76 50.73
CA VAL A 3 -22.44 1.58 50.00
C VAL A 3 -22.69 1.90 48.54
N ALA A 4 -22.10 2.98 48.04
CA ALA A 4 -22.18 3.37 46.63
C ALA A 4 -21.10 2.61 45.84
N TYR A 5 -21.52 1.71 44.96
CA TYR A 5 -20.63 1.06 43.99
C TYR A 5 -20.40 2.03 42.83
N SER A 6 -19.19 2.60 42.75
CA SER A 6 -18.75 3.40 41.62
C SER A 6 -18.22 2.44 40.54
N PHE A 7 -19.03 2.18 39.50
CA PHE A 7 -18.58 1.47 38.31
C PHE A 7 -17.70 2.43 37.48
N ILE A 8 -16.38 2.27 37.56
CA ILE A 8 -15.45 2.94 36.66
C ILE A 8 -15.50 2.20 35.32
N LEU A 9 -16.19 2.80 34.36
CA LEU A 9 -16.15 2.38 32.95
C LEU A 9 -14.74 2.68 32.41
N ILE A 10 -13.89 1.66 32.34
CA ILE A 10 -12.60 1.77 31.64
C ILE A 10 -12.92 1.77 30.15
N SER A 11 -13.01 2.97 29.57
CA SER A 11 -13.03 3.17 28.13
C SER A 11 -11.68 2.73 27.57
N PHE A 12 -11.64 1.52 26.99
CA PHE A 12 -10.49 1.03 26.24
C PHE A 12 -10.29 1.97 25.03
N LEU A 13 -9.32 2.88 25.16
CA LEU A 13 -8.76 3.61 24.03
C LEU A 13 -8.15 2.58 23.08
N LEU A 14 -8.89 2.21 22.03
CA LEU A 14 -8.38 1.45 20.91
C LEU A 14 -7.37 2.34 20.17
N VAL A 15 -6.11 2.29 20.60
CA VAL A 15 -4.99 2.80 19.81
C VAL A 15 -4.85 1.86 18.62
N SER A 16 -5.52 2.20 17.52
CA SER A 16 -5.35 1.52 16.25
C SER A 16 -3.96 1.85 15.72
N CYS A 17 -2.96 1.08 16.13
CA CYS A 17 -1.64 1.12 15.53
C CYS A 17 -1.73 0.41 14.17
N GLU A 18 -1.42 1.11 13.09
CA GLU A 18 -1.31 0.53 11.77
C GLU A 18 -0.15 -0.49 11.74
N GLU A 19 -0.41 -1.72 11.33
CA GLU A 19 0.59 -2.81 11.28
C GLU A 19 0.84 -3.23 9.82
N GLU A 20 2.09 -3.22 9.38
CA GLU A 20 2.48 -3.82 8.11
C GLU A 20 2.28 -5.34 8.17
N ILE A 21 1.48 -5.88 7.25
CA ILE A 21 1.22 -7.32 7.15
C ILE A 21 1.99 -7.99 6.02
N GLY A 22 2.52 -7.20 5.08
CA GLY A 22 3.40 -7.72 4.04
C GLY A 22 3.78 -6.68 3.00
N LYS A 23 4.75 -7.06 2.18
CA LYS A 23 5.34 -6.19 1.16
C LYS A 23 5.76 -6.96 -0.07
N LEU A 24 5.59 -6.34 -1.24
CA LEU A 24 6.12 -6.79 -2.51
C LEU A 24 7.14 -5.79 -3.03
N ASP A 25 8.39 -6.22 -3.21
CA ASP A 25 9.41 -5.45 -3.92
C ASP A 25 9.34 -5.76 -5.42
N LEU A 26 8.88 -4.75 -6.18
CA LEU A 26 8.69 -4.82 -7.62
C LEU A 26 9.80 -4.12 -8.42
N THR A 27 10.86 -3.67 -7.73
CA THR A 27 11.98 -2.95 -8.34
C THR A 27 12.70 -3.81 -9.39
N GLN A 28 12.95 -5.08 -9.05
CA GLN A 28 13.65 -6.04 -9.92
C GLN A 28 12.70 -7.01 -10.62
N LYS A 29 11.61 -7.40 -9.94
CA LYS A 29 10.59 -8.30 -10.46
C LYS A 29 9.35 -7.48 -10.80
N LYS A 30 8.99 -7.41 -12.07
CA LYS A 30 7.83 -6.62 -12.54
C LYS A 30 6.48 -7.17 -12.07
N SER A 31 6.44 -8.27 -11.34
CA SER A 31 5.24 -8.80 -10.73
C SER A 31 5.55 -9.68 -9.51
N GLY A 32 4.60 -9.75 -8.58
CA GLY A 32 4.67 -10.61 -7.41
C GLY A 32 3.28 -10.96 -6.88
N GLU A 33 3.23 -11.95 -5.99
CA GLU A 33 2.02 -12.32 -5.27
C GLU A 33 2.33 -12.54 -3.79
N ILE A 34 1.36 -12.23 -2.93
CA ILE A 34 1.44 -12.43 -1.49
C ILE A 34 0.07 -12.83 -0.95
N SER A 35 0.05 -13.67 0.09
CA SER A 35 -1.19 -14.17 0.67
C SER A 35 -1.25 -13.90 2.17
N PHE A 36 -2.44 -13.59 2.66
CA PHE A 36 -2.71 -13.30 4.07
C PHE A 36 -4.00 -13.97 4.53
N ASP A 37 -4.04 -14.39 5.79
CA ASP A 37 -5.29 -14.71 6.44
C ASP A 37 -5.93 -13.41 6.95
N LEU A 38 -7.10 -13.07 6.41
CA LEU A 38 -7.80 -11.83 6.71
C LEU A 38 -9.15 -12.09 7.38
N GLU A 39 -9.45 -11.26 8.37
CA GLU A 39 -10.74 -11.22 9.06
C GLU A 39 -11.75 -10.39 8.25
N LYS A 40 -13.00 -10.83 8.26
CA LYS A 40 -14.14 -10.14 7.67
C LYS A 40 -14.22 -8.70 8.20
N HIS A 41 -14.43 -7.77 7.28
CA HIS A 41 -14.56 -6.34 7.54
C HIS A 41 -13.33 -5.63 8.14
N ARG A 42 -12.19 -6.33 8.31
CA ARG A 42 -10.92 -5.68 8.64
C ARG A 42 -10.27 -5.14 7.39
N GLU A 43 -10.12 -3.82 7.35
CA GLU A 43 -9.56 -3.11 6.20
C GLU A 43 -8.07 -3.43 6.02
N VAL A 44 -7.68 -3.61 4.76
CA VAL A 44 -6.28 -3.61 4.33
C VAL A 44 -6.04 -2.35 3.50
N LYS A 45 -5.24 -1.45 4.03
CA LYS A 45 -4.75 -0.25 3.34
C LYS A 45 -3.55 -0.62 2.49
N ILE A 46 -3.44 0.03 1.33
CA ILE A 46 -2.34 -0.20 0.41
C ILE A 46 -1.47 1.06 0.36
N TRP A 47 -0.18 0.87 0.57
CA TRP A 47 0.84 1.91 0.53
C TRP A 47 1.86 1.58 -0.55
N THR A 48 2.63 2.59 -0.95
CA THR A 48 3.76 2.44 -1.85
C THR A 48 5.00 3.09 -1.27
N ASN A 49 6.15 2.50 -1.54
CA ASN A 49 7.46 3.07 -1.25
C ASN A 49 8.21 3.25 -2.57
N ILE A 50 8.40 4.50 -2.96
CA ILE A 50 8.96 4.89 -4.26
C ILE A 50 10.28 5.62 -4.05
N ASP A 51 11.26 5.32 -4.89
CA ASP A 51 12.50 6.08 -5.07
C ASP A 51 12.86 6.05 -6.55
N VAL A 52 12.71 7.18 -7.24
CA VAL A 52 12.89 7.30 -8.68
C VAL A 52 13.64 8.56 -9.08
N GLU A 53 14.41 8.46 -10.16
CA GLU A 53 15.03 9.59 -10.84
C GLU A 53 14.49 9.69 -12.26
N TYR A 54 14.13 10.89 -12.71
CA TYR A 54 13.61 11.11 -14.05
C TYR A 54 13.84 12.55 -14.53
N LYS A 55 13.95 12.74 -15.85
CA LYS A 55 13.83 14.08 -16.47
C LYS A 55 12.40 14.40 -16.88
N GLU A 56 11.70 13.40 -17.41
CA GLU A 56 10.28 13.47 -17.77
C GLU A 56 9.50 12.61 -16.80
N LYS A 57 8.40 13.13 -16.26
CA LYS A 57 7.59 12.40 -15.27
C LYS A 57 7.14 11.06 -15.86
N PRO A 58 7.48 9.92 -15.23
CA PRO A 58 7.15 8.63 -15.78
C PRO A 58 5.66 8.32 -15.60
N LEU A 59 5.16 7.44 -16.46
CA LEU A 59 3.82 6.87 -16.36
C LEU A 59 3.93 5.48 -15.76
N PHE A 60 3.36 5.31 -14.56
CA PHE A 60 3.39 4.07 -13.80
C PHE A 60 1.97 3.56 -13.56
N VAL A 61 1.85 2.24 -13.49
CA VAL A 61 0.65 1.56 -13.03
C VAL A 61 1.07 0.38 -12.17
N PHE A 62 0.55 0.33 -10.94
CA PHE A 62 0.42 -0.93 -10.22
C PHE A 62 -0.92 -1.54 -10.59
N ASP A 63 -0.88 -2.68 -11.28
CA ASP A 63 -2.03 -3.48 -11.67
C ASP A 63 -2.25 -4.59 -10.63
N PHE A 64 -3.38 -4.54 -9.93
CA PHE A 64 -3.72 -5.42 -8.83
C PHE A 64 -4.78 -6.44 -9.24
N GLU A 65 -4.61 -7.67 -8.79
CA GLU A 65 -5.64 -8.71 -8.81
C GLU A 65 -5.79 -9.34 -7.43
N PHE A 66 -7.03 -9.48 -6.97
CA PHE A 66 -7.34 -9.98 -5.64
C PHE A 66 -8.12 -11.29 -5.76
N TYR A 67 -7.73 -12.26 -4.95
CA TYR A 67 -8.29 -13.61 -4.94
C TYR A 67 -8.63 -14.06 -3.52
N LYS A 68 -9.63 -14.93 -3.38
CA LYS A 68 -9.84 -15.76 -2.19
C LYS A 68 -9.58 -17.22 -2.55
N GLY A 69 -8.47 -17.78 -2.09
CA GLY A 69 -7.98 -19.06 -2.63
C GLY A 69 -7.78 -18.98 -4.14
N LYS A 70 -8.63 -19.69 -4.92
CA LYS A 70 -8.59 -19.67 -6.40
C LYS A 70 -9.67 -18.79 -7.04
N GLU A 71 -10.58 -18.25 -6.24
CA GLU A 71 -11.68 -17.40 -6.73
C GLU A 71 -11.16 -15.99 -6.98
N PHE A 72 -11.29 -15.50 -8.21
CA PHE A 72 -11.04 -14.11 -8.56
C PHE A 72 -12.14 -13.22 -7.97
N LEU A 73 -11.74 -12.14 -7.28
CA LEU A 73 -12.67 -11.20 -6.67
C LEU A 73 -12.78 -9.92 -7.49
N LEU A 74 -11.64 -9.27 -7.75
CA LEU A 74 -11.58 -8.00 -8.46
C LEU A 74 -10.18 -7.71 -9.02
N LYS A 75 -10.13 -6.78 -9.96
CA LYS A 75 -8.92 -6.23 -10.59
C LYS A 75 -9.00 -4.71 -10.65
N GLY A 76 -7.88 -4.02 -10.50
CA GLY A 76 -7.81 -2.58 -10.63
C GLY A 76 -6.38 -2.09 -10.77
N GLY A 77 -6.21 -0.91 -11.37
CA GLY A 77 -4.90 -0.27 -11.52
C GLY A 77 -4.87 1.09 -10.85
N THR A 78 -3.72 1.48 -10.32
CA THR A 78 -3.51 2.84 -9.80
C THR A 78 -2.10 3.35 -10.15
N ASP A 79 -1.97 4.66 -10.28
CA ASP A 79 -0.67 5.31 -10.44
C ASP A 79 0.00 5.40 -9.05
N PRO A 80 1.13 4.70 -8.81
CA PRO A 80 1.82 4.75 -7.54
C PRO A 80 2.40 6.12 -7.19
N LEU A 81 2.44 7.06 -8.14
CA LEU A 81 2.86 8.44 -7.90
C LEU A 81 1.72 9.35 -7.41
N VAL A 82 0.49 8.83 -7.30
CA VAL A 82 -0.69 9.56 -6.83
C VAL A 82 -1.15 8.94 -5.51
N THR A 83 -0.92 9.68 -4.43
CA THR A 83 -1.17 9.22 -3.06
C THR A 83 -2.04 10.21 -2.30
N THR A 84 -2.75 9.71 -1.29
CA THR A 84 -3.61 10.53 -0.41
C THR A 84 -2.85 11.12 0.78
N ASN A 85 -1.74 10.49 1.17
CA ASN A 85 -0.89 10.92 2.27
C ASN A 85 0.54 10.42 2.04
N ASN A 86 1.54 11.29 2.17
CA ASN A 86 2.96 10.95 2.05
C ASN A 86 3.68 11.08 3.39
N LYS A 87 4.58 10.13 3.66
CA LYS A 87 5.56 10.13 4.74
C LYS A 87 6.96 10.17 4.13
N ASP A 88 7.89 10.82 4.85
CA ASP A 88 9.31 10.91 4.51
C ASP A 88 9.58 11.38 3.06
N GLU A 89 8.70 12.23 2.54
CA GLU A 89 8.79 12.72 1.16
C GLU A 89 9.99 13.65 0.99
N SER A 90 10.73 13.39 -0.09
CA SER A 90 11.84 14.24 -0.52
C SER A 90 11.83 14.34 -2.04
N VAL A 91 11.72 15.57 -2.52
CA VAL A 91 11.78 15.91 -3.94
C VAL A 91 12.93 16.89 -4.13
N THR A 92 13.87 16.56 -5.01
CA THR A 92 14.93 17.49 -5.43
C THR A 92 15.01 17.50 -6.94
N THR A 93 15.32 18.66 -7.52
CA THR A 93 15.55 18.77 -8.96
C THR A 93 16.83 19.54 -9.20
N LYS A 94 17.75 18.94 -9.95
CA LYS A 94 19.04 19.55 -10.31
C LYS A 94 19.38 19.19 -11.75
N ASP A 95 19.78 20.19 -12.54
CA ASP A 95 20.16 20.01 -13.95
C ASP A 95 19.09 19.28 -14.79
N GLY A 96 17.80 19.55 -14.49
CA GLY A 96 16.66 18.93 -15.17
C GLY A 96 16.36 17.48 -14.77
N ILE A 97 17.09 16.92 -13.81
CA ILE A 97 16.83 15.59 -13.25
C ILE A 97 16.12 15.77 -11.91
N THR A 98 14.92 15.20 -11.80
CA THR A 98 14.17 15.10 -10.56
C THR A 98 14.48 13.79 -9.87
N HIS A 99 14.88 13.84 -8.60
CA HIS A 99 14.92 12.71 -7.69
C HIS A 99 13.74 12.83 -6.73
N TRP A 100 12.88 11.82 -6.70
CA TRP A 100 11.70 11.78 -5.84
C TRP A 100 11.63 10.46 -5.09
N LYS A 101 11.54 10.56 -3.77
CA LYS A 101 11.26 9.44 -2.89
C LYS A 101 10.17 9.78 -1.89
N PHE A 102 9.32 8.80 -1.58
CA PHE A 102 8.27 8.93 -0.59
C PHE A 102 7.72 7.56 -0.20
N TYR A 103 7.11 7.50 0.98
CA TYR A 103 6.25 6.40 1.39
C TYR A 103 4.82 6.90 1.50
N GLY A 104 3.92 6.47 0.60
CA GLY A 104 2.60 7.11 0.47
C GLY A 104 1.43 6.13 0.42
N LYS A 105 0.30 6.54 0.99
CA LYS A 105 -0.95 5.76 0.98
C LYS A 105 -1.63 5.91 -0.38
N LEU A 106 -1.87 4.79 -1.06
CA LEU A 106 -2.64 4.78 -2.30
C LEU A 106 -4.12 5.05 -2.01
N ASP A 107 -4.83 5.56 -3.01
CA ASP A 107 -6.29 5.68 -2.92
C ASP A 107 -6.95 4.29 -3.03
N GLY A 108 -8.00 4.10 -2.24
CA GLY A 108 -8.68 2.82 -2.09
C GLY A 108 -8.10 1.91 -0.99
N ASN A 109 -8.93 0.98 -0.53
CA ASN A 109 -8.58 -0.05 0.44
C ASN A 109 -9.29 -1.36 0.08
N PHE A 110 -8.77 -2.49 0.55
CA PHE A 110 -9.43 -3.78 0.40
C PHE A 110 -10.15 -4.16 1.69
N ILE A 111 -11.43 -4.55 1.59
CA ILE A 111 -12.24 -4.97 2.75
C ILE A 111 -12.79 -6.37 2.50
N PRO A 112 -12.27 -7.41 3.18
CA PRO A 112 -12.75 -8.78 3.07
C PRO A 112 -14.23 -8.89 3.44
N LYS A 113 -15.02 -9.58 2.61
CA LYS A 113 -16.44 -9.85 2.89
C LYS A 113 -16.66 -11.05 3.81
N THR A 114 -15.64 -11.89 3.96
CA THR A 114 -15.63 -13.12 4.76
C THR A 114 -14.22 -13.40 5.28
N ASP A 115 -14.10 -14.19 6.34
CA ASP A 115 -12.80 -14.66 6.81
C ASP A 115 -12.16 -15.61 5.78
N GLY A 116 -10.83 -15.64 5.73
CA GLY A 116 -10.07 -16.65 5.00
C GLY A 116 -8.74 -16.16 4.43
N ASN A 117 -8.12 -17.02 3.62
CA ASN A 117 -6.87 -16.71 2.95
C ASN A 117 -7.12 -15.96 1.64
N TYR A 118 -6.54 -14.77 1.52
CA TYR A 118 -6.62 -13.92 0.34
C TYR A 118 -5.25 -13.76 -0.31
N THR A 119 -5.21 -13.81 -1.64
CA THR A 119 -3.98 -13.62 -2.43
C THR A 119 -4.09 -12.33 -3.23
N PHE A 120 -3.05 -11.52 -3.14
CA PHE A 120 -2.92 -10.23 -3.78
C PHE A 120 -1.79 -10.37 -4.80
N LYS A 121 -2.11 -10.22 -6.09
CA LYS A 121 -1.13 -10.21 -7.17
C LYS A 121 -0.96 -8.79 -7.66
N VAL A 122 0.28 -8.38 -7.85
CA VAL A 122 0.60 -7.02 -8.31
C VAL A 122 1.59 -7.11 -9.45
N ALA A 123 1.31 -6.41 -10.54
CA ALA A 123 2.25 -6.15 -11.62
C ALA A 123 2.60 -4.65 -11.66
N PHE A 124 3.87 -4.35 -11.90
CA PHE A 124 4.37 -3.00 -12.09
C PHE A 124 4.62 -2.73 -13.58
N ILE A 125 3.79 -1.86 -14.14
CA ILE A 125 3.82 -1.45 -15.54
C ILE A 125 4.34 -0.03 -15.60
N LYS A 126 5.21 0.24 -16.58
CA LYS A 126 5.82 1.57 -16.77
C LYS A 126 6.05 1.87 -18.24
N ASN A 127 6.04 3.15 -18.59
CA ASN A 127 6.58 3.59 -19.88
C ASN A 127 8.11 3.40 -19.96
N ASN A 128 8.63 3.31 -21.18
CA ASN A 128 10.06 3.19 -21.43
C ASN A 128 10.64 4.58 -21.72
N LEU A 129 11.15 5.23 -20.68
CA LEU A 129 11.93 6.46 -20.78
C LEU A 129 13.41 6.14 -20.57
N PRO A 130 14.32 6.66 -21.41
CA PRO A 130 15.76 6.30 -21.34
C PRO A 130 16.45 6.83 -20.08
N ASP A 131 16.01 7.97 -19.56
CA ASP A 131 16.58 8.63 -18.38
C ASP A 131 15.89 8.22 -17.06
N LEU A 132 14.92 7.31 -17.11
CA LEU A 132 14.22 6.86 -15.92
C LEU A 132 15.06 5.83 -15.16
N LYS A 133 15.39 6.13 -13.91
CA LYS A 133 15.93 5.15 -12.95
C LYS A 133 14.90 4.89 -11.87
N ILE A 134 14.68 3.62 -11.58
CA ILE A 134 13.84 3.16 -10.48
C ILE A 134 14.74 2.48 -9.47
N ASN A 135 15.02 3.19 -8.39
CA ASN A 135 15.83 2.67 -7.28
C ASN A 135 14.97 1.83 -6.34
N LYS A 136 13.69 2.17 -6.21
CA LYS A 136 12.71 1.44 -5.42
C LYS A 136 11.29 1.57 -5.98
N ALA A 137 10.60 0.45 -6.07
CA ALA A 137 9.17 0.36 -6.31
C ALA A 137 8.56 -0.78 -5.47
N GLU A 138 8.04 -0.45 -4.29
CA GLU A 138 7.41 -1.43 -3.40
C GLU A 138 5.92 -1.13 -3.22
N VAL A 139 5.15 -2.19 -2.99
CA VAL A 139 3.78 -2.14 -2.48
C VAL A 139 3.76 -2.74 -1.08
N VAL A 140 3.17 -2.00 -0.14
CA VAL A 140 3.09 -2.38 1.28
C VAL A 140 1.63 -2.49 1.68
N PHE A 141 1.28 -3.56 2.38
CA PHE A 141 -0.07 -3.85 2.86
C PHE A 141 -0.10 -3.64 4.37
N VAL A 142 -1.09 -2.89 4.85
CA VAL A 142 -1.19 -2.42 6.23
C VAL A 142 -2.60 -2.63 6.77
N LYS A 143 -2.76 -3.09 8.00
CA LYS A 143 -4.05 -3.25 8.70
C LYS A 143 -4.15 -2.33 9.92
#